data_AF-A0A953EB17-F1
#
_entry.id   AF-A0A953EB17-F1
#
_cell.length_a   1.000
_cell.length_b   1.000
_cell.length_c   1.000
_cell.angle_alpha   90.00
_cell.angle_beta   90.00
_cell.angle_gamma   90.00
#
_symmetry.space_group_name_H-M   'P 1'
#
loop_
_entity.id
_entity.type
_entity.pdbx_description
1 polymer ?
#
loop_
_entity_poly.entity_id
_entity_poly.type
_entity_poly.pdbx_seq_one_letter_code
_entity_poly.pdbx_strand_id
1 'polypeptide(L)'
;MAGRRRTAQGAAVLLACLALAGCEIPKQVNPVEIYREVTGLSDQGRLPPPGLDQPYPNLASVPPRPERPPPQVRAAISAALERDRAESREPLVLRTEPGSAGSGPLPSEPGLPAAPPPRPSLAAAPRIPWTTPLPAQRPTPAEASSPRTAEPEAPRLPAVPEAAPAPPPPDLLGAPPPPSPDLLAPPRPR
;
A
#
# COMPACT_ATOMS: atom_id res chain seq x y z
N MET A 1 3.00 64.83 -21.81
CA MET A 1 3.50 63.66 -21.05
C MET A 1 2.76 62.32 -21.33
N ALA A 2 1.90 62.21 -22.35
CA ALA A 2 1.09 61.00 -22.58
C ALA A 2 1.83 59.81 -23.27
N GLY A 3 2.93 60.06 -23.99
CA GLY A 3 3.64 59.03 -24.76
C GLY A 3 4.43 58.02 -23.91
N ARG A 4 4.94 58.44 -22.75
CA ARG A 4 5.81 57.61 -21.88
C ARG A 4 5.07 56.44 -21.21
N ARG A 5 3.74 56.55 -21.04
CA ARG A 5 2.92 55.51 -20.42
C ARG A 5 2.64 54.35 -21.38
N ARG A 6 2.53 54.63 -22.69
CA ARG A 6 2.24 53.61 -23.72
C ARG A 6 3.45 52.70 -23.99
N THR A 7 4.66 53.27 -23.98
CA THR A 7 5.90 52.49 -24.15
C THR A 7 6.20 51.61 -22.93
N ALA A 8 5.94 52.11 -21.72
CA ALA A 8 6.10 51.33 -20.50
C ALA A 8 5.10 50.15 -20.42
N GLN A 9 3.86 50.35 -20.87
CA GLN A 9 2.87 49.27 -20.94
C GLN A 9 3.25 48.19 -21.97
N GLY A 10 3.73 48.59 -23.15
CA GLY A 10 4.19 47.62 -24.17
C GLY A 10 5.37 46.78 -23.69
N ALA A 11 6.35 47.40 -23.03
CA ALA A 11 7.48 46.69 -22.45
C ALA A 11 7.06 45.73 -21.34
N ALA A 12 6.14 46.14 -20.46
CA ALA A 12 5.64 45.29 -19.38
C ALA A 12 4.86 44.06 -19.91
N VAL A 13 4.02 44.24 -20.94
CA VAL A 13 3.29 43.12 -21.57
C VAL A 13 4.26 42.15 -22.23
N LEU A 14 5.24 42.65 -22.98
CA LEU A 14 6.24 41.79 -23.63
C LEU A 14 7.05 40.99 -22.59
N LEU A 15 7.46 41.64 -21.50
CA LEU A 15 8.24 41.01 -20.44
C LEU A 15 7.41 39.98 -19.65
N ALA A 16 6.11 40.25 -19.44
CA ALA A 16 5.16 39.28 -18.88
C ALA A 16 4.95 38.08 -19.81
N CYS A 17 4.82 38.29 -21.12
CA CYS A 17 4.73 37.21 -22.11
C CYS A 17 6.00 36.36 -22.13
N LEU A 18 7.18 36.98 -22.04
CA LEU A 18 8.46 36.26 -21.96
C LEU A 18 8.61 35.48 -20.65
N ALA A 19 8.14 36.04 -19.52
CA ALA A 19 8.14 35.34 -18.23
C ALA A 19 7.20 34.12 -18.24
N LEU A 20 6.04 34.22 -18.90
CA LEU A 20 5.09 33.11 -19.07
C LEU A 20 5.60 32.06 -20.06
N ALA A 21 6.37 32.45 -21.08
CA ALA A 21 6.99 31.52 -22.02
C ALA A 21 8.12 30.68 -21.40
N GLY A 22 8.66 31.10 -20.24
CA GLY A 22 9.67 30.36 -19.49
C GLY A 22 9.10 29.32 -18.51
N CYS A 23 7.78 29.22 -18.35
CA CYS A 23 7.18 28.20 -17.52
C CYS A 23 7.22 26.84 -18.23
N GLU A 24 8.20 26.02 -17.88
CA GLU A 24 8.22 24.60 -18.26
C GLU A 24 6.96 23.92 -17.71
N ILE A 25 6.08 23.47 -18.62
CA ILE A 25 4.86 22.76 -18.23
C ILE A 25 5.27 21.33 -17.85
N PRO A 26 5.02 20.89 -16.60
CA PRO A 26 5.32 19.52 -16.19
C PRO A 26 4.62 18.52 -17.10
N LYS A 27 5.29 17.40 -17.42
CA LYS A 27 4.73 16.36 -18.29
C LYS A 27 3.37 15.83 -17.79
N GLN A 28 3.18 15.82 -16.47
CA GLN A 28 1.95 15.35 -15.81
C GLN A 28 0.72 16.23 -16.08
N VAL A 29 0.91 17.49 -16.47
CA VAL A 29 -0.19 18.43 -16.77
C VAL A 29 -0.19 18.91 -18.23
N ASN A 30 0.77 18.44 -19.03
CA ASN A 30 0.84 18.77 -20.45
C ASN A 30 -0.20 17.95 -21.23
N PRO A 31 -1.25 18.58 -21.81
CA PRO A 31 -2.31 17.85 -22.50
C PRO A 31 -1.81 17.05 -23.71
N VAL A 32 -0.71 17.47 -24.34
CA VAL A 32 -0.11 16.75 -25.46
C VAL A 32 0.53 15.45 -24.99
N GLU A 33 1.26 15.48 -23.87
CA GLU A 33 1.89 14.27 -23.31
C GLU A 33 0.84 13.29 -22.78
N ILE A 34 -0.19 13.80 -22.09
CA ILE A 34 -1.35 12.99 -21.66
C ILE A 34 -2.02 12.33 -22.86
N TYR A 35 -2.27 13.08 -23.95
CA TYR A 35 -2.85 12.53 -25.16
C TYR A 35 -1.98 11.41 -25.74
N ARG A 36 -0.66 11.60 -25.80
CA ARG A 36 0.28 10.59 -26.32
C ARG A 36 0.31 9.33 -25.48
N GLU A 37 0.20 9.44 -24.17
CA GLU A 37 0.16 8.30 -23.25
C GLU A 37 -1.17 7.54 -23.37
N VAL A 38 -2.31 8.24 -23.38
CA VAL A 38 -3.65 7.63 -23.51
C VAL A 38 -3.85 6.95 -24.87
N THR A 39 -3.29 7.52 -25.94
CA THR A 39 -3.37 6.93 -27.29
C THR A 39 -2.31 5.86 -27.54
N GLY A 40 -1.42 5.58 -26.58
CA GLY A 40 -0.31 4.64 -26.73
C GLY A 40 0.78 5.11 -27.71
N LEU A 41 0.74 6.37 -28.17
CA LEU A 41 1.79 6.95 -29.02
C LEU A 41 3.16 6.94 -28.33
N SER A 42 3.19 7.07 -27.00
CA SER A 42 4.41 7.00 -26.18
C SER A 42 5.07 5.61 -26.18
N ASP A 43 4.31 4.57 -26.53
CA ASP A 43 4.78 3.17 -26.58
C ASP A 43 5.07 2.69 -28.01
N GLN A 44 4.98 3.58 -29.01
CA GLN A 44 5.35 3.25 -30.39
C GLN A 44 6.80 2.77 -30.49
N GLY A 45 6.99 1.56 -31.03
CA GLY A 45 8.30 0.95 -31.21
C GLY A 45 8.82 0.17 -30.00
N ARG A 46 8.06 0.09 -28.90
CA ARG A 46 8.35 -0.86 -27.83
C ARG A 46 7.97 -2.26 -28.27
N LEU A 47 8.81 -3.22 -27.91
CA LEU A 47 8.45 -4.63 -28.04
C LEU A 47 7.21 -4.90 -27.17
N PRO A 48 6.27 -5.74 -27.63
CA PRO A 48 5.14 -6.14 -26.81
C PRO A 48 5.66 -6.81 -25.52
N PRO A 49 4.97 -6.62 -24.38
CA PRO A 49 5.35 -7.30 -23.16
C PRO A 49 5.30 -8.82 -23.37
N PRO A 50 6.19 -9.58 -22.71
CA PRO A 50 6.21 -11.03 -22.83
C PRO A 50 4.86 -11.60 -22.38
N GLY A 51 4.31 -12.53 -23.16
CA GLY A 51 3.02 -13.15 -22.88
C GLY A 51 1.80 -12.40 -23.42
N LEU A 52 1.97 -11.25 -24.10
CA LEU A 52 0.85 -10.56 -24.75
C LEU A 52 0.24 -11.36 -25.90
N ASP A 53 1.07 -12.12 -26.61
CA ASP A 53 0.63 -13.02 -27.69
C ASP A 53 0.15 -14.38 -27.18
N GLN A 54 0.27 -14.65 -25.88
CA GLN A 54 -0.22 -15.90 -25.32
C GLN A 54 -1.72 -15.81 -25.09
N PRO A 55 -2.48 -16.89 -25.35
CA PRO A 55 -3.88 -16.93 -24.96
C PRO A 55 -3.97 -16.71 -23.45
N TYR A 56 -4.85 -15.79 -23.02
CA TYR A 56 -5.12 -15.60 -21.60
C TYR A 56 -5.45 -16.95 -20.97
N PRO A 57 -4.94 -17.24 -19.75
CA PRO A 57 -5.30 -18.46 -19.06
C PRO A 57 -6.82 -18.49 -18.91
N ASN A 58 -7.45 -19.42 -19.60
CA ASN A 58 -8.89 -19.61 -19.55
C ASN A 58 -9.24 -20.45 -18.31
N LEU A 59 -10.51 -20.47 -17.90
CA LEU A 59 -10.95 -21.31 -16.78
C LEU A 59 -10.69 -22.81 -17.01
N ALA A 60 -10.46 -23.23 -18.25
CA ALA A 60 -10.08 -24.60 -18.60
C ALA A 60 -8.58 -24.90 -18.36
N SER A 61 -7.73 -23.88 -18.23
CA SER A 61 -6.32 -23.99 -17.85
C SER A 61 -6.10 -24.09 -16.34
N VAL A 62 -7.16 -23.86 -15.55
CA VAL A 62 -7.11 -24.04 -14.11
C VAL A 62 -7.16 -25.55 -13.82
N PRO A 63 -6.15 -26.11 -13.12
CA PRO A 63 -6.17 -27.53 -12.77
C PRO A 63 -7.40 -27.84 -11.89
N PRO A 64 -7.88 -29.09 -11.89
CA PRO A 64 -9.00 -29.47 -11.04
C PRO A 64 -8.69 -29.18 -9.57
N ARG A 65 -9.76 -28.92 -8.79
CA ARG A 65 -9.64 -28.70 -7.36
C ARG A 65 -8.93 -29.91 -6.71
N PRO A 66 -7.89 -29.69 -5.88
CA PRO A 66 -7.26 -30.76 -5.13
C PRO A 66 -8.25 -31.53 -4.28
N GLU A 67 -8.02 -32.83 -4.12
CA GLU A 67 -8.82 -33.67 -3.23
C GLU A 67 -8.68 -33.17 -1.78
N ARG A 68 -9.81 -33.18 -1.07
CA ARG A 68 -9.84 -32.74 0.33
C ARG A 68 -9.20 -33.82 1.21
N PRO A 69 -8.22 -33.47 2.07
CA PRO A 69 -7.61 -34.44 2.97
C PRO A 69 -8.65 -35.09 3.91
N PRO A 70 -8.43 -36.37 4.29
CA PRO A 70 -9.31 -37.07 5.21
C PRO A 70 -9.37 -36.36 6.57
N PRO A 71 -10.47 -36.50 7.34
CA PRO A 71 -10.70 -35.73 8.56
C PRO A 71 -9.59 -35.91 9.60
N GLN A 72 -8.97 -37.09 9.68
CA GLN A 72 -7.86 -37.38 10.59
C GLN A 72 -6.61 -36.55 10.28
N VAL A 73 -6.28 -36.41 8.99
CA VAL A 73 -5.13 -35.58 8.55
C VAL A 73 -5.40 -34.11 8.86
N ARG A 74 -6.63 -33.63 8.63
CA ARG A 74 -7.00 -32.25 8.98
C ARG A 74 -6.90 -32.00 10.49
N ALA A 75 -7.36 -32.94 11.31
CA ALA A 75 -7.25 -32.84 12.77
C ALA A 75 -5.79 -32.82 13.23
N ALA A 76 -4.93 -33.66 12.64
CA ALA A 76 -3.50 -33.68 12.93
C ALA A 76 -2.81 -32.35 12.56
N ILE A 77 -3.15 -31.76 11.40
CA ILE A 77 -2.64 -30.45 10.98
C ILE A 77 -3.11 -29.36 11.96
N SER A 78 -4.39 -29.33 12.32
CA SER A 78 -4.93 -28.36 13.27
C SER A 78 -4.23 -28.45 14.62
N ALA A 79 -4.05 -29.67 15.15
CA ALA A 79 -3.35 -29.90 16.42
C ALA A 79 -1.86 -29.52 16.35
N ALA A 80 -1.21 -29.71 15.20
CA ALA A 80 0.17 -29.27 15.00
C ALA A 80 0.27 -27.73 15.02
N LEU A 81 -0.65 -27.03 14.35
CA LEU A 81 -0.68 -25.56 14.34
C LEU A 81 -1.03 -24.97 15.70
N GLU A 82 -1.85 -25.66 16.50
CA GLU A 82 -2.13 -25.26 17.89
C GLU A 82 -0.89 -25.34 18.79
N ARG A 83 -0.11 -26.41 18.65
CA ARG A 83 1.17 -26.55 19.35
C ARG A 83 2.17 -25.48 18.92
N ASP A 84 2.34 -25.26 17.63
CA ASP A 84 3.24 -24.22 17.10
C ASP A 84 2.88 -22.82 17.61
N ARG A 85 1.58 -22.49 17.67
CA ARG A 85 1.12 -21.23 18.26
C ARG A 85 1.34 -21.15 19.77
N ALA A 86 1.31 -22.28 20.48
CA ALA A 86 1.62 -22.32 21.91
C ALA A 86 3.12 -22.11 22.15
N GLU A 87 3.97 -22.79 21.39
CA GLU A 87 5.43 -22.67 21.45
C GLU A 87 5.90 -21.25 21.06
N SER A 88 5.31 -20.66 20.01
CA SER A 88 5.65 -19.31 19.56
C SER A 88 5.27 -18.19 20.55
N ARG A 89 4.40 -18.48 21.53
CA ARG A 89 4.07 -17.51 22.59
C ARG A 89 5.15 -17.43 23.66
N GLU A 90 6.03 -18.42 23.73
CA GLU A 90 7.18 -18.33 24.62
C GLU A 90 8.21 -17.38 24.02
N PRO A 91 8.58 -16.29 24.71
CA PRO A 91 9.60 -15.40 24.22
C PRO A 91 10.91 -16.18 24.13
N LEU A 92 11.47 -16.26 22.91
CA LEU A 92 12.80 -16.79 22.71
C LEU A 92 13.77 -15.98 23.58
N VAL A 93 14.31 -16.62 24.61
CA VAL A 93 15.43 -16.06 25.36
C VAL A 93 16.61 -16.04 24.40
N LEU A 94 16.83 -14.89 23.78
CA LEU A 94 18.05 -14.62 23.01
C LEU A 94 19.21 -14.86 23.97
N ARG A 95 19.96 -15.96 23.77
CA ARG A 95 21.26 -16.12 24.41
C ARG A 95 22.13 -14.97 23.93
N THR A 96 22.33 -14.00 24.81
CA THR A 96 23.30 -12.91 24.66
C THR A 96 24.73 -13.35 24.99
N GLU A 97 24.92 -14.62 25.31
CA GLU A 97 26.26 -15.19 25.48
C GLU A 97 26.95 -15.26 24.10
N PRO A 98 28.07 -14.56 23.90
CA PRO A 98 28.91 -14.76 22.72
C PRO A 98 29.23 -16.25 22.63
N GLY A 99 28.99 -16.86 21.47
CA GLY A 99 29.38 -18.24 21.24
C GLY A 99 30.85 -18.42 21.60
N SER A 100 31.13 -19.25 22.60
CA SER A 100 32.50 -19.68 22.89
C SER A 100 33.08 -20.26 21.60
N ALA A 101 34.23 -19.73 21.17
CA ALA A 101 34.90 -20.11 19.93
C ALA A 101 35.20 -21.62 19.96
N GLY A 102 34.31 -22.39 19.35
CA GLY A 102 34.38 -23.85 19.27
C GLY A 102 35.02 -24.28 17.96
N SER A 103 36.09 -25.06 18.10
CA SER A 103 36.83 -25.81 17.07
C SER A 103 37.79 -24.98 16.20
N GLY A 104 39.09 -25.15 16.50
CA GLY A 104 40.18 -24.62 15.70
C GLY A 104 40.22 -25.19 14.28
N PRO A 105 40.91 -24.51 13.36
CA PRO A 105 40.89 -24.84 11.93
C PRO A 105 41.54 -26.20 11.63
N LEU A 106 40.91 -26.97 10.75
CA LEU A 106 41.52 -28.10 10.04
C LEU A 106 42.70 -27.57 9.17
N PRO A 107 43.78 -28.35 8.97
CA PRO A 107 45.06 -27.86 8.44
C PRO A 107 45.08 -27.54 6.94
N SER A 108 43.96 -27.20 6.31
CA SER A 108 43.90 -26.97 4.85
C SER A 108 42.95 -25.86 4.39
N GLU A 109 42.28 -25.15 5.30
CA GLU A 109 41.46 -24.00 4.93
C GLU A 109 42.16 -22.69 5.34
N PRO A 110 42.30 -21.71 4.43
CA PRO A 110 42.71 -20.37 4.83
C PRO A 110 41.69 -19.83 5.84
N GLY A 111 42.13 -19.60 7.08
CA GLY A 111 41.27 -19.18 8.17
C GLY A 111 40.55 -17.88 7.83
N LEU A 112 39.22 -17.94 7.82
CA LEU A 112 38.40 -16.74 7.76
C LEU A 112 38.68 -15.89 9.01
N PRO A 113 38.82 -14.56 8.89
CA PRO A 113 39.04 -13.71 10.04
C PRO A 113 37.89 -13.89 11.04
N ALA A 114 38.23 -14.29 12.26
CA ALA A 114 37.27 -14.62 13.32
C ALA A 114 36.44 -13.42 13.81
N ALA A 115 36.85 -12.20 13.43
CA ALA A 115 36.14 -10.98 13.77
C ALA A 115 35.57 -10.32 12.51
N PRO A 116 34.28 -9.94 12.51
CA PRO A 116 33.75 -9.11 11.44
C PRO A 116 34.52 -7.78 11.38
N PRO A 117 34.60 -7.14 10.20
CA PRO A 117 35.20 -5.83 10.07
C PRO A 117 34.53 -4.84 11.05
N PRO A 118 35.29 -3.88 11.60
CA PRO A 118 34.73 -2.86 12.48
C PRO A 118 33.63 -2.09 11.74
N ARG A 119 32.54 -1.78 12.45
CA ARG A 119 31.44 -1.00 11.86
C ARG A 119 31.98 0.37 11.42
N PRO A 120 31.57 0.88 10.24
CA PRO A 120 31.93 2.24 9.84
C PRO A 120 31.42 3.24 10.89
N SER A 121 32.28 4.14 11.37
CA SER A 121 31.86 5.19 12.28
C SER A 121 31.09 6.25 11.51
N LEU A 122 29.76 6.14 11.53
CA LEU A 122 28.91 7.23 11.10
C LEU A 122 28.96 8.32 12.17
N ALA A 123 29.11 9.58 11.75
CA ALA A 123 29.00 10.72 12.64
C ALA A 123 27.67 10.65 13.40
N ALA A 124 27.69 11.00 14.69
CA ALA A 124 26.49 10.95 15.53
C ALA A 124 25.40 11.85 14.91
N ALA A 125 24.30 11.24 14.46
CA ALA A 125 23.14 11.98 14.00
C ALA A 125 22.54 12.76 15.17
N PRO A 126 22.09 14.01 14.97
CA PRO A 126 21.40 14.76 16.00
C PRO A 126 20.14 14.02 16.44
N ARG A 127 19.89 13.96 17.75
CA ARG A 127 18.69 13.32 18.31
C ARG A 127 17.47 14.19 17.99
N ILE A 128 16.50 13.65 17.25
CA ILE A 128 15.21 14.29 17.03
C ILE A 128 14.29 13.91 18.20
N PRO A 129 13.87 14.86 19.06
CA PRO A 129 12.95 14.57 20.16
C PRO A 129 11.56 14.22 19.62
N TRP A 130 11.03 13.05 20.00
CA TRP A 130 9.66 12.61 19.66
C TRP A 130 8.55 13.48 20.26
N THR A 131 8.89 14.41 21.14
CA THR A 131 7.93 15.29 21.82
C THR A 131 7.68 16.61 21.09
N THR A 132 8.36 16.87 19.97
CA THR A 132 8.09 18.08 19.16
C THR A 132 6.94 17.80 18.21
N PRO A 133 5.74 18.39 18.42
CA PRO A 133 4.67 18.30 17.44
C PRO A 133 5.15 18.96 16.13
N LEU A 134 5.19 18.17 15.07
CA LEU A 134 5.42 18.67 13.71
C LEU A 134 4.30 19.67 13.39
N PRO A 135 4.58 20.86 12.82
CA PRO A 135 3.51 21.71 12.32
C PRO A 135 2.74 20.94 11.26
N ALA A 136 1.45 20.72 11.52
CA ALA A 136 0.53 20.11 10.59
C ALA A 136 0.32 21.06 9.40
N GLN A 137 1.15 20.95 8.36
CA GLN A 137 0.79 21.46 7.04
C GLN A 137 -0.24 20.50 6.43
N ARG A 138 -1.46 20.55 6.95
CA ARG A 138 -2.62 20.01 6.24
C ARG A 138 -3.04 21.09 5.24
N PRO A 139 -2.84 20.92 3.92
CA PRO A 139 -3.57 21.74 2.98
C PRO A 139 -5.06 21.54 3.28
N THR A 140 -5.74 22.63 3.63
CA THR A 140 -7.20 22.69 3.66
C THR A 140 -7.71 22.11 2.34
N PRO A 141 -8.59 21.10 2.35
CA PRO A 141 -9.32 20.74 1.15
C PRO A 141 -10.15 21.96 0.76
N ALA A 142 -9.70 22.68 -0.26
CA ALA A 142 -10.57 23.57 -1.00
C ALA A 142 -11.76 22.72 -1.45
N GLU A 143 -12.96 23.21 -1.19
CA GLU A 143 -14.22 22.62 -1.64
C GLU A 143 -14.12 22.21 -3.11
N ALA A 144 -13.97 20.90 -3.34
CA ALA A 144 -14.15 20.32 -4.65
C ALA A 144 -15.65 20.34 -4.95
N SER A 145 -16.16 21.49 -5.38
CA SER A 145 -17.37 21.54 -6.19
C SER A 145 -17.04 20.93 -7.54
N SER A 146 -17.20 19.62 -7.67
CA SER A 146 -17.19 18.96 -8.97
C SER A 146 -18.35 19.50 -9.81
N PRO A 147 -18.13 19.99 -11.04
CA PRO A 147 -19.24 20.18 -11.96
C PRO A 147 -19.85 18.80 -12.26
N ARG A 148 -21.15 18.68 -11.98
CA ARG A 148 -21.96 17.50 -12.30
C ARG A 148 -22.00 17.34 -13.81
N THR A 149 -21.12 16.53 -14.37
CA THR A 149 -21.24 16.02 -15.74
C THR A 149 -22.55 15.24 -15.83
N ALA A 150 -23.35 15.54 -16.86
CA ALA A 150 -24.58 14.82 -17.15
C ALA A 150 -24.28 13.32 -17.27
N GLU A 151 -24.97 12.55 -16.44
CA GLU A 151 -24.88 11.10 -16.36
C GLU A 151 -25.40 10.48 -17.68
N PRO A 152 -24.61 9.65 -18.38
CA PRO A 152 -25.11 8.89 -19.52
C PRO A 152 -26.19 7.90 -19.07
N GLU A 153 -27.31 7.85 -19.79
CA GLU A 153 -28.43 6.96 -19.50
C GLU A 153 -27.96 5.50 -19.46
N ALA A 154 -28.07 4.88 -18.28
CA ALA A 154 -27.64 3.50 -18.06
C ALA A 154 -28.53 2.53 -18.87
N PRO A 155 -27.97 1.48 -19.48
CA PRO A 155 -28.75 0.44 -20.13
C PRO A 155 -29.68 -0.24 -19.12
N ARG A 156 -30.98 -0.31 -19.45
CA ARG A 156 -32.00 -0.92 -18.59
C ARG A 156 -31.70 -2.40 -18.39
N LEU A 157 -31.44 -2.78 -17.14
CA LEU A 157 -31.34 -4.18 -16.73
C LEU A 157 -32.72 -4.86 -16.82
N PRO A 158 -32.78 -6.16 -17.16
CA PRO A 158 -34.02 -6.94 -17.07
C PRO A 158 -34.54 -6.95 -15.63
N ALA A 159 -35.87 -6.90 -15.47
CA ALA A 159 -36.52 -6.90 -14.17
C ALA A 159 -36.16 -8.16 -13.39
N VAL A 160 -35.50 -7.98 -12.23
CA VAL A 160 -35.28 -9.04 -11.26
C VAL A 160 -36.62 -9.32 -10.57
N PRO A 161 -37.05 -10.60 -10.43
CA PRO A 161 -38.27 -10.91 -9.69
C PRO A 161 -38.18 -10.38 -8.26
N GLU A 162 -39.18 -9.57 -7.86
CA GLU A 162 -39.30 -8.83 -6.60
C GLU A 162 -39.56 -9.72 -5.36
N ALA A 163 -39.34 -11.03 -5.49
CA ALA A 163 -39.49 -11.96 -4.38
C ALA A 163 -38.19 -12.01 -3.57
N ALA A 164 -38.08 -11.13 -2.58
CA ALA A 164 -37.08 -11.28 -1.54
C ALA A 164 -37.22 -12.68 -0.90
N PRO A 165 -36.14 -13.47 -0.75
CA PRO A 165 -36.19 -14.71 -0.02
C PRO A 165 -36.65 -14.43 1.42
N ALA A 166 -37.56 -15.27 1.93
CA ALA A 166 -38.11 -15.12 3.28
C ALA A 166 -36.96 -15.04 4.31
N PRO A 167 -37.08 -14.17 5.34
CA PRO A 167 -36.08 -14.09 6.38
C PRO A 167 -35.93 -15.45 7.09
N PRO A 168 -34.70 -15.86 7.45
CA PRO A 168 -34.49 -17.09 8.18
C PRO A 168 -35.23 -17.06 9.54
N PRO A 169 -35.69 -18.21 10.05
CA PRO A 169 -36.36 -18.28 11.34
C PRO A 169 -35.45 -17.75 12.46
N PRO A 170 -36.02 -17.03 13.45
CA PRO A 170 -35.25 -16.35 14.50
C PRO A 170 -34.48 -17.28 15.44
N ASP A 171 -34.73 -18.59 15.38
CA ASP A 171 -34.11 -19.59 16.25
C ASP A 171 -32.64 -19.91 15.92
N LEU A 172 -32.12 -19.45 14.77
CA LEU A 172 -30.73 -19.71 14.37
C LEU A 172 -29.69 -18.76 14.97
N LEU A 173 -30.09 -17.68 15.64
CA LEU A 173 -29.16 -16.67 16.16
C LEU A 173 -28.97 -16.68 17.69
N GLY A 174 -29.77 -17.46 18.43
CA GLY A 174 -29.71 -17.47 19.89
C GLY A 174 -30.00 -16.11 20.53
N ALA A 175 -30.30 -16.09 21.82
CA ALA A 175 -30.34 -14.83 22.56
C ALA A 175 -28.91 -14.26 22.64
N PRO A 176 -28.68 -12.96 22.36
CA PRO A 176 -27.38 -12.36 22.55
C PRO A 176 -26.94 -12.51 24.02
N PRO A 177 -25.64 -12.76 24.29
CA PRO A 177 -25.16 -12.87 25.66
C PRO A 177 -25.40 -11.55 26.42
N PRO A 178 -25.75 -11.61 27.71
CA PRO A 178 -25.94 -10.41 28.51
C PRO A 178 -24.67 -9.56 28.56
N PRO A 179 -24.77 -8.22 28.58
CA PRO A 179 -23.61 -7.34 28.63
C PRO A 179 -22.81 -7.59 29.91
N SER A 180 -21.49 -7.71 29.78
CA SER A 180 -20.59 -7.92 30.91
C SER A 180 -20.58 -6.69 31.84
N PRO A 181 -20.74 -6.87 33.17
CA PRO A 181 -20.82 -5.75 34.13
C PRO A 181 -19.50 -4.98 34.29
N ASP A 182 -18.38 -5.51 33.79
CA ASP A 182 -17.06 -4.87 33.90
C ASP A 182 -16.90 -3.59 33.05
N LEU A 183 -17.78 -3.35 32.06
CA LEU A 183 -17.71 -2.15 31.22
C LEU A 183 -18.37 -0.91 31.86
N LEU A 184 -19.08 -1.07 32.97
CA LEU A 184 -19.75 0.02 33.69
C LEU A 184 -19.06 0.36 35.02
N ALA A 185 -18.01 -0.38 35.40
CA ALA A 185 -17.28 -0.09 36.62
C ALA A 185 -16.30 1.08 36.39
N PRO A 186 -16.37 2.16 37.19
CA PRO A 186 -15.35 3.21 37.13
C PRO A 186 -13.97 2.64 37.52
N PRO A 187 -12.88 3.16 36.94
CA PRO A 187 -11.53 2.69 37.25
C PRO A 187 -11.25 2.86 38.74
N ARG A 188 -10.78 1.79 39.39
CA ARG A 188 -10.39 1.85 40.80
C ARG A 188 -9.19 2.79 40.98
N PRO A 189 -9.25 3.76 41.90
CA PRO A 189 -8.10 4.60 42.20
C PRO A 189 -6.97 3.75 42.82
N ARG A 190 -5.73 4.04 42.41
CA ARG A 190 -4.49 3.50 43.01
C ARG A 190 -4.11 4.28 44.25
#